data_AF-A0A023GI63-F1
#
_entry.id   AF-A0A023GI63-F1
#
_cell.length_a   1.000
_cell.length_b   1.000
_cell.length_c   1.000
_cell.angle_alpha   90.00
_cell.angle_beta   90.00
_cell.angle_gamma   90.00
#
_symmetry.space_group_name_H-M   'P 1'
#
loop_
_entity.id
_entity.type
_entity.pdbx_description
1 polymer ?
#
loop_
_entity_poly.entity_id
_entity_poly.type
_entity_poly.pdbx_seq_one_letter_code
_entity_poly.pdbx_strand_id
1 'polypeptide(L)'
;MDEESYRDIEGVWMHKIFREETIRSAINYKPRDGDIITVTYPKCGTNWTNFIIWNILTRAKPCSVGEYSLMCPFIDLIGTEAAYNPSRTGAIFTHLPMSVFQPVDQAKYVYVARNPYDCAVSYYHFIMGITPKAVTDVSFERFLTMFINGKVIYGDFFDHLLPWYERRHDANVLFITYEELKEDTRKQVVRIGEFLGREHGNALREDSDLLDKVMQACSLENMKVFLKDKPQDRVKKTVERAKETSQSCDLSKTSPEEEVEMHEGAGFVRKGIVGDWKNYFTPEQIERTKAWIAKKTQGSDVMSLWKDCGLP
;
A
#
# COMPACT_ATOMS: atom_id res chain seq x y z
N MET A 1 -4.79 18.88 -3.98
CA MET A 1 -6.12 18.64 -3.36
C MET A 1 -7.17 19.37 -4.18
N ASP A 2 -7.12 19.08 -5.46
CA ASP A 2 -7.79 19.78 -6.55
C ASP A 2 -8.08 18.70 -7.59
N GLU A 3 -9.25 18.75 -8.22
CA GLU A 3 -9.65 17.69 -9.15
C GLU A 3 -8.89 17.79 -10.48
N GLU A 4 -8.36 18.97 -10.83
CA GLU A 4 -7.59 19.21 -12.05
C GLU A 4 -6.27 18.43 -12.08
N SER A 5 -5.70 18.10 -10.93
CA SER A 5 -4.52 17.24 -10.81
C SER A 5 -4.82 15.75 -10.99
N TYR A 6 -6.06 15.37 -11.30
CA TYR A 6 -6.46 13.97 -11.49
C TYR A 6 -6.98 13.72 -12.91
N ARG A 7 -7.04 12.44 -13.29
CA ARG A 7 -7.64 11.96 -14.53
C ARG A 7 -8.15 10.52 -14.34
N ASP A 8 -9.11 10.13 -15.17
CA ASP A 8 -9.52 8.72 -15.26
C ASP A 8 -8.56 7.96 -16.19
N ILE A 9 -8.16 6.76 -15.78
CA ILE A 9 -7.38 5.83 -16.58
C ILE A 9 -8.09 4.48 -16.53
N GLU A 10 -8.90 4.20 -17.55
CA GLU A 10 -9.63 2.93 -17.70
C GLU A 10 -10.50 2.58 -16.49
N GLY A 11 -11.18 3.59 -15.92
CA GLY A 11 -12.05 3.43 -14.75
C GLY A 11 -11.34 3.57 -13.41
N VAL A 12 -10.06 3.94 -13.39
CA VAL A 12 -9.32 4.27 -12.16
C VAL A 12 -9.05 5.77 -12.08
N TRP A 13 -9.52 6.41 -11.00
CA TRP A 13 -9.24 7.82 -10.74
C TRP A 13 -7.81 8.00 -10.21
N MET A 14 -6.93 8.66 -10.99
CA MET A 14 -5.50 8.71 -10.72
C MET A 14 -4.95 10.13 -10.74
N HIS A 15 -4.03 10.43 -9.83
CA HIS A 15 -3.31 11.71 -9.82
C HIS A 15 -2.30 11.77 -10.98
N LYS A 16 -2.11 12.96 -11.56
CA LYS A 16 -1.30 13.14 -12.76
C LYS A 16 0.19 12.84 -12.59
N ILE A 17 0.66 12.76 -11.35
CA ILE A 17 2.02 12.32 -10.98
C ILE A 17 2.32 10.87 -11.40
N PHE A 18 1.29 10.02 -11.53
CA PHE A 18 1.44 8.68 -12.08
C PHE A 18 1.40 8.74 -13.60
N ARG A 19 2.27 8.00 -14.28
CA ARG A 19 2.28 7.94 -15.75
C ARG A 19 1.18 7.01 -16.23
N GLU A 20 0.51 7.41 -17.30
CA GLU A 20 -0.65 6.67 -17.81
C GLU A 20 -0.27 5.29 -18.35
N GLU A 21 0.82 5.22 -19.11
CA GLU A 21 1.39 3.98 -19.63
C GLU A 21 1.69 2.98 -18.51
N THR A 22 2.23 3.46 -17.40
CA THR A 22 2.54 2.65 -16.22
C THR A 22 1.27 2.06 -15.61
N ILE A 23 0.24 2.88 -15.38
CA ILE A 23 -1.03 2.41 -14.83
C ILE A 23 -1.69 1.41 -15.77
N ARG A 24 -1.72 1.68 -17.09
CA ARG A 24 -2.22 0.72 -18.08
C ARG A 24 -1.45 -0.59 -18.06
N SER A 25 -0.13 -0.55 -17.92
CA SER A 25 0.68 -1.77 -17.81
C SER A 25 0.28 -2.58 -16.58
N ALA A 26 0.05 -1.93 -15.44
CA ALA A 26 -0.38 -2.57 -14.20
C ALA A 26 -1.79 -3.17 -14.30
N ILE A 27 -2.74 -2.46 -14.93
CA ILE A 27 -4.09 -2.99 -15.22
C ILE A 27 -4.02 -4.25 -16.08
N ASN A 28 -3.12 -4.26 -17.08
CA ASN A 28 -2.93 -5.40 -17.97
C ASN A 28 -2.01 -6.49 -17.41
N TYR A 29 -1.50 -6.33 -16.19
CA TYR A 29 -0.62 -7.31 -15.58
C TYR A 29 -1.32 -8.66 -15.41
N LYS A 30 -0.63 -9.74 -15.77
CA LYS A 30 -1.12 -11.11 -15.58
C LYS A 30 -0.24 -11.82 -14.55
N PRO A 31 -0.74 -12.05 -13.32
CA PRO A 31 -0.01 -12.80 -12.31
C PRO A 31 0.39 -14.20 -12.81
N ARG A 32 1.63 -14.58 -12.50
CA ARG A 32 2.18 -15.91 -12.75
C ARG A 32 1.83 -16.85 -11.61
N ASP A 33 1.98 -18.15 -11.87
CA ASP A 33 1.85 -19.16 -10.85
C ASP A 33 2.88 -18.94 -9.73
N GLY A 34 2.41 -18.98 -8.48
CA GLY A 34 3.22 -18.74 -7.29
C GLY A 34 3.51 -17.27 -6.97
N ASP A 35 3.04 -16.31 -7.79
CA ASP A 35 3.24 -14.89 -7.48
C ASP A 35 2.59 -14.51 -6.15
N ILE A 36 3.33 -13.74 -5.34
CA ILE A 36 2.82 -13.12 -4.12
C ILE A 36 2.51 -11.66 -4.43
N ILE A 37 1.27 -11.25 -4.19
CA ILE A 37 0.78 -9.91 -4.50
C ILE A 37 0.18 -9.30 -3.25
N THR A 38 0.79 -8.22 -2.77
CA THR A 38 0.22 -7.40 -1.70
C THR A 38 -0.71 -6.37 -2.30
N VAL A 39 -1.98 -6.43 -1.93
CA VAL A 39 -3.01 -5.49 -2.39
C VAL A 39 -3.53 -4.70 -1.19
N THR A 40 -3.58 -3.39 -1.29
CA THR A 40 -4.13 -2.56 -0.21
C THR A 40 -4.74 -1.32 -0.81
N TYR A 41 -5.82 -0.79 -0.21
CA TYR A 41 -6.13 0.62 -0.44
C TYR A 41 -4.96 1.49 0.05
N PRO A 42 -4.65 2.65 -0.58
CA PRO A 42 -3.55 3.49 -0.14
C PRO A 42 -3.56 3.73 1.37
N LYS A 43 -2.36 3.68 1.97
CA LYS A 43 -2.14 4.02 3.39
C LYS A 43 -2.71 3.03 4.42
N CYS A 44 -3.03 1.81 4.00
CA CYS A 44 -3.43 0.72 4.88
C CYS A 44 -2.26 -0.15 5.40
N GLY A 45 -1.01 0.22 5.18
CA GLY A 45 0.16 -0.51 5.72
C GLY A 45 0.96 -1.35 4.71
N THR A 46 0.83 -1.05 3.41
CA THR A 46 1.48 -1.72 2.28
C THR A 46 2.99 -1.86 2.45
N ASN A 47 3.67 -0.75 2.77
CA ASN A 47 5.12 -0.75 2.95
C ASN A 47 5.55 -1.68 4.08
N TRP A 48 4.81 -1.71 5.19
CA TRP A 48 5.16 -2.53 6.34
C TRP A 48 4.98 -4.02 6.01
N THR A 49 3.87 -4.35 5.39
CA THR A 49 3.54 -5.73 5.01
C THR A 49 4.50 -6.26 3.95
N ASN A 50 4.82 -5.48 2.91
CA ASN A 50 5.83 -5.87 1.92
C ASN A 50 7.20 -6.04 2.54
N PHE A 51 7.59 -5.19 3.48
CA PHE A 51 8.88 -5.31 4.14
C PHE A 51 8.92 -6.55 5.04
N ILE A 52 7.82 -6.90 5.71
CA ILE A 52 7.67 -8.17 6.44
C ILE A 52 7.83 -9.35 5.49
N ILE A 53 7.07 -9.39 4.38
CA ILE A 53 7.15 -10.48 3.40
C ILE A 53 8.59 -10.61 2.87
N TRP A 54 9.22 -9.52 2.47
CA TRP A 54 10.60 -9.50 2.02
C TRP A 54 11.57 -10.10 3.05
N ASN A 55 11.48 -9.68 4.32
CA ASN A 55 12.37 -10.15 5.36
C ASN A 55 12.10 -11.62 5.75
N ILE A 56 10.85 -12.10 5.62
CA ILE A 56 10.54 -13.53 5.77
C ILE A 56 11.20 -14.35 4.66
N LEU A 57 11.03 -13.94 3.41
CA LEU A 57 11.53 -14.66 2.24
C LEU A 57 13.06 -14.67 2.16
N THR A 58 13.69 -13.56 2.53
CA THR A 58 15.15 -13.42 2.47
C THR A 58 15.87 -13.82 3.75
N ARG A 59 15.13 -14.21 4.80
CA ARG A 59 15.67 -14.51 6.14
C ARG A 59 16.41 -13.30 6.73
N ALA A 60 15.78 -12.13 6.63
CA ALA A 60 16.27 -10.83 7.11
C ALA A 60 17.66 -10.43 6.57
N LYS A 61 17.98 -10.81 5.31
CA LYS A 61 19.21 -10.38 4.66
C LYS A 61 19.12 -8.88 4.30
N PRO A 62 20.13 -8.07 4.68
CA PRO A 62 20.17 -6.67 4.28
C PRO A 62 20.16 -6.50 2.76
N CYS A 63 19.53 -5.43 2.27
CA CYS A 63 19.50 -5.08 0.86
C CYS A 63 19.53 -3.56 0.67
N SER A 64 19.84 -3.11 -0.55
CA SER A 64 19.69 -1.69 -0.91
C SER A 64 18.24 -1.35 -1.27
N VAL A 65 17.89 -0.07 -1.21
CA VAL A 65 16.55 0.41 -1.64
C VAL A 65 16.28 0.08 -3.11
N GLY A 66 17.30 0.19 -3.99
CA GLY A 66 17.16 -0.13 -5.41
C GLY A 66 16.92 -1.62 -5.63
N GLU A 67 17.63 -2.48 -4.91
CA GLU A 67 17.42 -3.93 -4.95
C GLU A 67 16.02 -4.31 -4.45
N TYR A 68 15.61 -3.77 -3.31
CA TYR A 68 14.26 -3.97 -2.77
C TYR A 68 13.18 -3.54 -3.78
N SER A 69 13.33 -2.39 -4.44
CA SER A 69 12.33 -1.90 -5.40
C SER A 69 12.23 -2.77 -6.66
N LEU A 70 13.32 -3.43 -7.09
CA LEU A 70 13.28 -4.39 -8.21
C LEU A 70 12.69 -5.74 -7.79
N MET A 71 13.00 -6.19 -6.57
CA MET A 71 12.53 -7.47 -6.05
C MET A 71 11.09 -7.42 -5.51
N CYS A 72 10.64 -6.26 -5.05
CA CYS A 72 9.28 -6.00 -4.57
C CYS A 72 8.68 -4.82 -5.36
N PRO A 73 8.30 -5.02 -6.64
CA PRO A 73 7.93 -3.90 -7.51
C PRO A 73 6.55 -3.32 -7.18
N PHE A 74 6.47 -1.98 -7.14
CA PHE A 74 5.19 -1.25 -7.16
C PHE A 74 4.74 -1.06 -8.60
N ILE A 75 3.93 -1.97 -9.13
CA ILE A 75 3.63 -1.99 -10.57
C ILE A 75 2.88 -0.72 -11.03
N ASP A 76 2.14 -0.07 -10.14
CA ASP A 76 1.42 1.17 -10.42
C ASP A 76 2.38 2.36 -10.63
N LEU A 77 3.62 2.28 -10.13
CA LEU A 77 4.61 3.36 -10.22
C LEU A 77 5.76 3.05 -11.17
N ILE A 78 6.26 1.81 -11.18
CA ILE A 78 7.44 1.43 -11.97
C ILE A 78 7.10 0.53 -13.16
N GLY A 79 5.84 0.14 -13.31
CA GLY A 79 5.37 -0.74 -14.37
C GLY A 79 5.62 -2.21 -14.08
N THR A 80 5.25 -3.08 -15.02
CA THR A 80 5.23 -4.53 -14.82
C THR A 80 6.53 -5.25 -15.19
N GLU A 81 7.50 -4.57 -15.79
CA GLU A 81 8.74 -5.21 -16.27
C GLU A 81 9.47 -5.96 -15.16
N ALA A 82 9.67 -5.31 -14.01
CA ALA A 82 10.30 -5.94 -12.84
C ALA A 82 9.46 -7.08 -12.26
N ALA A 83 8.13 -7.02 -12.35
CA ALA A 83 7.25 -8.11 -11.91
C ALA A 83 7.43 -9.39 -12.75
N TYR A 84 7.80 -9.22 -14.02
CA TYR A 84 8.09 -10.30 -14.95
C TYR A 84 9.55 -10.84 -14.89
N ASN A 85 10.40 -10.31 -14.01
CA ASN A 85 11.75 -10.83 -13.85
C ASN A 85 11.73 -12.23 -13.20
N PRO A 86 12.30 -13.27 -13.85
CA PRO A 86 12.33 -14.63 -13.28
C PRO A 86 13.13 -14.76 -11.97
N SER A 87 14.09 -13.86 -11.74
CA SER A 87 14.90 -13.83 -10.53
C SER A 87 14.25 -13.07 -9.37
N ARG A 88 13.03 -12.54 -9.57
CA ARG A 88 12.28 -11.85 -8.51
C ARG A 88 11.90 -12.83 -7.42
N THR A 89 12.19 -12.45 -6.18
CA THR A 89 11.84 -13.23 -4.99
C THR A 89 10.80 -12.57 -4.10
N GLY A 90 10.67 -11.23 -4.14
CA GLY A 90 9.77 -10.47 -3.27
C GLY A 90 8.34 -10.35 -3.81
N ALA A 91 7.45 -9.84 -2.97
CA ALA A 91 6.05 -9.61 -3.35
C ALA A 91 5.91 -8.42 -4.31
N ILE A 92 5.07 -8.59 -5.33
CA ILE A 92 4.55 -7.47 -6.12
C ILE A 92 3.54 -6.72 -5.26
N PHE A 93 3.40 -5.41 -5.46
CA PHE A 93 2.30 -4.71 -4.82
C PHE A 93 1.61 -3.72 -5.72
N THR A 94 0.33 -3.51 -5.44
CA THR A 94 -0.57 -2.63 -6.20
C THR A 94 -1.65 -2.06 -5.27
N HIS A 95 -2.21 -0.93 -5.67
CA HIS A 95 -3.40 -0.32 -5.09
C HIS A 95 -4.59 -0.35 -6.07
N LEU A 96 -4.46 -1.06 -7.19
CA LEU A 96 -5.53 -1.17 -8.17
C LEU A 96 -6.76 -1.86 -7.55
N PRO A 97 -7.97 -1.27 -7.70
CA PRO A 97 -9.19 -1.90 -7.23
C PRO A 97 -9.50 -3.15 -8.05
N MET A 98 -10.27 -4.06 -7.46
CA MET A 98 -10.64 -5.33 -8.09
C MET A 98 -11.40 -5.11 -9.41
N SER A 99 -12.08 -3.98 -9.59
CA SER A 99 -12.79 -3.61 -10.83
C SER A 99 -11.89 -3.65 -12.07
N VAL A 100 -10.59 -3.38 -11.94
CA VAL A 100 -9.62 -3.41 -13.05
C VAL A 100 -8.52 -4.45 -12.86
N PHE A 101 -8.26 -4.88 -11.62
CA PHE A 101 -7.25 -5.88 -11.29
C PHE A 101 -7.90 -7.12 -10.69
N GLN A 102 -8.33 -8.03 -11.57
CA GLN A 102 -9.03 -9.26 -11.17
C GLN A 102 -8.02 -10.31 -10.68
N PRO A 103 -8.20 -10.85 -9.47
CA PRO A 103 -7.33 -11.89 -8.94
C PRO A 103 -7.50 -13.22 -9.70
N VAL A 104 -6.45 -14.04 -9.69
CA VAL A 104 -6.40 -15.35 -10.36
C VAL A 104 -5.95 -16.42 -9.37
N ASP A 105 -6.39 -17.67 -9.56
CA ASP A 105 -6.24 -18.73 -8.55
C ASP A 105 -4.79 -19.14 -8.29
N GLN A 106 -3.92 -19.02 -9.29
CA GLN A 106 -2.51 -19.45 -9.21
C GLN A 106 -1.60 -18.49 -8.42
N ALA A 107 -2.08 -17.29 -8.08
CA ALA A 107 -1.33 -16.32 -7.29
C ALA A 107 -1.84 -16.26 -5.85
N LYS A 108 -0.97 -15.85 -4.92
CA LYS A 108 -1.29 -15.59 -3.52
C LYS A 108 -1.46 -14.10 -3.29
N TYR A 109 -2.52 -13.72 -2.59
CA TYR A 109 -2.84 -12.32 -2.30
C TYR A 109 -2.75 -12.04 -0.80
N VAL A 110 -2.01 -11.00 -0.42
CA VAL A 110 -2.01 -10.47 0.95
C VAL A 110 -2.76 -9.15 0.92
N TYR A 111 -3.98 -9.15 1.45
CA TYR A 111 -4.79 -7.94 1.56
C TYR A 111 -4.72 -7.35 2.97
N VAL A 112 -4.39 -6.06 3.05
CA VAL A 112 -4.33 -5.34 4.33
C VAL A 112 -5.38 -4.25 4.36
N ALA A 113 -6.36 -4.41 5.24
CA ALA A 113 -7.35 -3.39 5.56
C ALA A 113 -6.87 -2.51 6.71
N ARG A 114 -7.42 -1.30 6.82
CA ARG A 114 -7.19 -0.41 7.97
C ARG A 114 -8.47 0.35 8.23
N ASN A 115 -8.72 0.74 9.49
CA ASN A 115 -9.93 1.50 9.79
C ASN A 115 -10.01 2.78 8.93
N PRO A 116 -11.20 3.15 8.43
CA PRO A 116 -11.35 4.22 7.44
C PRO A 116 -10.93 5.58 7.98
N TYR A 117 -11.06 5.82 9.29
CA TYR A 117 -10.72 7.10 9.93
C TYR A 117 -9.20 7.34 9.96
N ASP A 118 -8.41 6.39 10.44
CA ASP A 118 -6.94 6.50 10.43
C ASP A 118 -6.38 6.42 9.01
N CYS A 119 -7.01 5.64 8.13
CA CYS A 119 -6.68 5.61 6.71
C CYS A 119 -6.82 7.02 6.11
N ALA A 120 -7.96 7.68 6.32
CA ALA A 120 -8.21 9.05 5.84
C ALA A 120 -7.14 10.02 6.35
N VAL A 121 -6.82 10.02 7.64
CA VAL A 121 -5.74 10.89 8.18
C VAL A 121 -4.40 10.58 7.54
N SER A 122 -4.03 9.31 7.45
CA SER A 122 -2.74 8.95 6.83
C SER A 122 -2.69 9.32 5.35
N TYR A 123 -3.84 9.36 4.68
CA TYR A 123 -3.95 9.66 3.26
C TYR A 123 -3.98 11.15 2.98
N TYR A 124 -4.62 11.94 3.84
CA TYR A 124 -4.51 13.39 3.86
C TYR A 124 -3.05 13.87 3.80
N HIS A 125 -2.20 13.39 4.71
CA HIS A 125 -0.79 13.75 4.76
C HIS A 125 0.01 13.33 3.53
N PHE A 126 -0.41 12.24 2.87
CA PHE A 126 0.22 11.80 1.63
C PHE A 126 -0.21 12.66 0.45
N ILE A 127 -1.52 12.93 0.29
CA ILE A 127 -2.05 13.80 -0.75
C ILE A 127 -1.49 15.21 -0.62
N MET A 128 -1.30 15.71 0.61
CA MET A 128 -0.63 17.00 0.86
C MET A 128 0.75 17.04 0.20
N GLY A 129 1.59 16.02 0.42
CA GLY A 129 2.94 15.96 -0.14
C GLY A 129 3.05 15.83 -1.67
N ILE A 130 1.94 15.57 -2.36
CA ILE A 130 1.87 15.50 -3.84
C ILE A 130 0.95 16.57 -4.42
N THR A 131 0.45 17.49 -3.60
CA THR A 131 -0.38 18.61 -4.04
C THR A 131 0.54 19.78 -4.43
N PRO A 132 0.36 20.39 -5.61
CA PRO A 132 1.11 21.58 -6.02
C PRO A 132 0.93 22.75 -5.05
N LYS A 133 1.99 23.54 -4.81
CA LYS A 133 1.91 24.76 -3.97
C LYS A 133 0.91 25.81 -4.49
N ALA A 134 0.59 25.78 -5.78
CA ALA A 134 -0.43 26.63 -6.39
C ALA A 134 -1.84 26.37 -5.80
N VAL A 135 -2.08 25.18 -5.25
CA VAL A 135 -3.34 24.83 -4.58
C VAL A 135 -3.25 25.31 -3.14
N THR A 136 -4.09 26.29 -2.79
CA THR A 136 -4.03 26.97 -1.49
C THR A 136 -4.88 26.29 -0.42
N ASP A 137 -6.05 25.75 -0.78
CA ASP A 137 -6.87 24.96 0.15
C ASP A 137 -6.35 23.51 0.21
N VAL A 138 -5.54 23.27 1.23
CA VAL A 138 -5.02 21.94 1.58
C VAL A 138 -5.55 21.47 2.94
N SER A 139 -6.73 21.96 3.34
CA SER A 139 -7.33 21.63 4.62
C SER A 139 -7.74 20.16 4.71
N PHE A 140 -7.81 19.63 5.94
CA PHE A 140 -8.33 18.28 6.17
C PHE A 140 -9.78 18.15 5.70
N GLU A 141 -10.58 19.22 5.83
CA GLU A 141 -11.97 19.26 5.35
C GLU A 141 -12.07 19.09 3.83
N ARG A 142 -11.23 19.81 3.08
CA ARG A 142 -11.13 19.68 1.62
C ARG A 142 -10.81 18.25 1.22
N PHE A 143 -9.79 17.66 1.83
CA PHE A 143 -9.41 16.28 1.59
C PHE A 143 -10.52 15.29 1.97
N LEU A 144 -11.13 15.44 3.14
CA LEU A 144 -12.15 14.51 3.64
C LEU A 144 -13.37 14.50 2.71
N THR A 145 -13.76 15.66 2.19
CA THR A 145 -14.81 15.77 1.16
C THR A 145 -14.44 15.00 -0.10
N MET A 146 -13.21 15.12 -0.60
CA MET A 146 -12.74 14.34 -1.75
C MET A 146 -12.73 12.84 -1.45
N PHE A 147 -12.26 12.44 -0.27
CA PHE A 147 -12.16 11.04 0.17
C PHE A 147 -13.54 10.36 0.24
N ILE A 148 -14.51 10.99 0.90
CA ILE A 148 -15.90 10.49 1.03
C ILE A 148 -16.59 10.35 -0.34
N ASN A 149 -16.27 11.24 -1.29
CA ASN A 149 -16.82 11.20 -2.64
C ASN A 149 -16.04 10.30 -3.60
N GLY A 150 -15.02 9.57 -3.13
CA GLY A 150 -14.16 8.72 -3.97
C GLY A 150 -13.33 9.49 -5.00
N LYS A 151 -13.10 10.80 -4.78
CA LYS A 151 -12.31 11.68 -5.65
C LYS A 151 -10.85 11.78 -5.22
N VAL A 152 -10.28 10.64 -4.84
CA VAL A 152 -8.86 10.47 -4.49
C VAL A 152 -8.26 9.32 -5.30
N ILE A 153 -6.93 9.16 -5.28
CA ILE A 153 -6.25 8.13 -6.08
C ILE A 153 -6.82 6.74 -5.74
N TYR A 154 -7.11 5.93 -6.76
CA TYR A 154 -7.75 4.61 -6.65
C TYR A 154 -9.23 4.61 -6.23
N GLY A 155 -9.85 5.78 -6.10
CA GLY A 155 -11.30 5.91 -5.95
C GLY A 155 -11.80 5.81 -4.51
N ASP A 156 -12.97 5.20 -4.33
CA ASP A 156 -13.62 5.07 -3.03
C ASP A 156 -13.04 3.91 -2.20
N PHE A 157 -12.87 4.16 -0.90
CA PHE A 157 -12.30 3.21 0.04
C PHE A 157 -13.07 1.89 0.14
N PHE A 158 -14.40 1.93 0.17
CA PHE A 158 -15.23 0.74 0.34
C PHE A 158 -15.45 0.00 -0.97
N ASP A 159 -15.50 0.70 -2.11
CA ASP A 159 -15.50 0.05 -3.43
C ASP A 159 -14.19 -0.75 -3.66
N HIS A 160 -13.08 -0.32 -3.06
CA HIS A 160 -11.85 -1.08 -3.03
C HIS A 160 -11.87 -2.22 -1.99
N LEU A 161 -12.35 -1.96 -0.77
CA LEU A 161 -12.28 -2.91 0.35
C LEU A 161 -13.26 -4.09 0.24
N LEU A 162 -14.52 -3.82 -0.10
CA LEU A 162 -15.59 -4.81 -0.01
C LEU A 162 -15.35 -6.06 -0.88
N PRO A 163 -14.93 -5.94 -2.16
CA PRO A 163 -14.67 -7.13 -2.98
C PRO A 163 -13.58 -8.04 -2.39
N TRP A 164 -12.54 -7.46 -1.77
CA TRP A 164 -11.51 -8.22 -1.08
C TRP A 164 -11.99 -8.82 0.24
N TYR A 165 -12.88 -8.12 0.93
CA TYR A 165 -13.51 -8.63 2.14
C TYR A 165 -14.39 -9.85 1.83
N GLU A 166 -15.13 -9.86 0.73
CA GLU A 166 -15.92 -11.02 0.30
C GLU A 166 -15.06 -12.26 0.06
N ARG A 167 -13.86 -12.07 -0.51
CA ARG A 167 -12.87 -13.13 -0.79
C ARG A 167 -11.94 -13.47 0.38
N ARG A 168 -12.17 -12.90 1.58
CA ARG A 168 -11.24 -13.03 2.73
C ARG A 168 -11.00 -14.46 3.23
N HIS A 169 -11.87 -15.39 2.83
CA HIS A 169 -11.80 -16.81 3.21
C HIS A 169 -11.28 -17.70 2.07
N ASP A 170 -10.96 -17.12 0.92
CA ASP A 170 -10.38 -17.86 -0.20
C ASP A 170 -8.98 -18.37 0.18
N ALA A 171 -8.66 -19.59 -0.21
CA ALA A 171 -7.41 -20.24 0.20
C ALA A 171 -6.15 -19.49 -0.27
N ASN A 172 -6.25 -18.72 -1.36
CA ASN A 172 -5.16 -17.91 -1.90
C ASN A 172 -5.22 -16.43 -1.47
N VAL A 173 -6.03 -16.09 -0.45
CA VAL A 173 -6.14 -14.73 0.10
C VAL A 173 -5.84 -14.76 1.59
N LEU A 174 -4.78 -14.05 2.00
CA LEU A 174 -4.55 -13.68 3.39
C LEU A 174 -5.09 -12.28 3.64
N PHE A 175 -6.22 -12.20 4.31
CA PHE A 175 -6.80 -10.95 4.76
C PHE A 175 -6.39 -10.65 6.21
N ILE A 176 -5.76 -9.49 6.44
CA ILE A 176 -5.38 -8.98 7.76
C ILE A 176 -5.75 -7.51 7.90
N THR A 177 -5.85 -7.03 9.15
CA THR A 177 -5.97 -5.59 9.41
C THR A 177 -4.65 -4.99 9.90
N TYR A 178 -4.45 -3.70 9.64
CA TYR A 178 -3.33 -2.93 10.19
C TYR A 178 -3.36 -2.93 11.72
N GLU A 179 -4.55 -2.94 12.31
CA GLU A 179 -4.79 -2.98 13.74
C GLU A 179 -4.34 -4.32 14.33
N GLU A 180 -4.70 -5.46 13.73
CA GLU A 180 -4.19 -6.78 14.11
C GLU A 180 -2.65 -6.86 13.99
N LEU A 181 -2.09 -6.27 12.94
CA LEU A 181 -0.65 -6.19 12.71
C LEU A 181 0.05 -5.34 13.77
N LYS A 182 -0.61 -4.30 14.30
CA LYS A 182 -0.08 -3.44 15.37
C LYS A 182 -0.25 -4.05 16.75
N GLU A 183 -1.33 -4.78 16.98
CA GLU A 183 -1.66 -5.38 18.29
C GLU A 183 -0.68 -6.51 18.62
N ASP A 184 -0.45 -7.43 17.69
CA ASP A 184 0.50 -8.52 17.85
C ASP A 184 1.27 -8.76 16.54
N THR A 185 2.25 -7.89 16.30
CA THR A 185 3.12 -7.97 15.12
C THR A 185 3.81 -9.34 15.03
N ARG A 186 4.26 -9.91 16.15
CA ARG A 186 4.98 -11.20 16.16
C ARG A 186 4.08 -12.31 15.61
N LYS A 187 2.85 -12.40 16.12
CA LYS A 187 1.86 -13.38 15.65
C LYS A 187 1.53 -13.19 14.17
N GLN A 188 1.31 -11.96 13.72
CA GLN A 188 1.00 -11.71 12.30
C GLN A 188 2.18 -12.01 11.38
N VAL A 189 3.43 -11.77 11.79
CA VAL A 189 4.63 -12.16 11.02
C VAL A 189 4.67 -13.68 10.82
N VAL A 190 4.40 -14.47 11.85
CA VAL A 190 4.32 -15.94 11.72
C VAL A 190 3.18 -16.34 10.79
N ARG A 191 1.99 -15.75 10.95
CA ARG A 191 0.81 -16.01 10.10
C ARG A 191 1.07 -15.70 8.63
N ILE A 192 1.74 -14.58 8.33
CA ILE A 192 2.16 -14.24 6.98
C ILE A 192 3.13 -15.31 6.48
N GLY A 193 4.13 -15.69 7.28
CA GLY A 193 5.07 -16.75 6.92
C GLY A 193 4.38 -18.05 6.53
N GLU A 194 3.42 -18.53 7.32
CA GLU A 194 2.66 -19.74 7.01
C GLU A 194 1.89 -19.67 5.69
N PHE A 195 1.27 -18.53 5.43
CA PHE A 195 0.53 -18.30 4.18
C PHE A 195 1.47 -18.32 2.96
N LEU A 196 2.66 -17.73 3.10
CA LEU A 196 3.70 -17.76 2.07
C LEU A 196 4.20 -19.19 1.82
N GLY A 197 4.32 -20.01 2.88
CA GLY A 197 4.66 -21.42 2.80
C GLY A 197 4.93 -22.03 4.19
N ARG A 198 4.69 -23.34 4.34
CA ARG A 198 4.86 -24.03 5.63
C ARG A 198 6.28 -23.92 6.16
N GLU A 199 7.26 -24.00 5.26
CA GLU A 199 8.69 -23.83 5.53
C GLU A 199 9.06 -22.43 6.04
N HIS A 200 8.32 -21.39 5.65
CA HIS A 200 8.51 -20.05 6.19
C HIS A 200 7.93 -19.93 7.60
N GLY A 201 6.69 -20.42 7.79
CA GLY A 201 6.04 -20.45 9.10
C GLY A 201 6.79 -21.27 10.15
N ASN A 202 7.22 -22.49 9.81
CA ASN A 202 7.98 -23.35 10.72
C ASN A 202 9.31 -22.74 11.12
N ALA A 203 10.07 -22.22 10.15
CA ALA A 203 11.34 -21.56 10.44
C ALA A 203 11.17 -20.38 11.41
N LEU A 204 10.10 -19.58 11.29
CA LEU A 204 9.84 -18.47 12.22
C LEU A 204 9.43 -18.93 13.62
N ARG A 205 8.84 -20.12 13.76
CA ARG A 205 8.44 -20.68 15.06
C ARG A 205 9.57 -21.38 15.79
N GLU A 206 10.41 -22.08 15.03
CA GLU A 206 11.48 -22.93 15.56
C GLU A 206 12.77 -22.14 15.80
N ASP A 207 13.03 -21.10 15.00
CA ASP A 207 14.20 -20.22 15.13
C ASP A 207 13.76 -18.84 15.65
N SER A 208 13.85 -18.67 16.97
CA SER A 208 13.53 -17.40 17.64
C SER A 208 14.44 -16.25 17.18
N ASP A 209 15.70 -16.54 16.87
CA ASP A 209 16.67 -15.53 16.44
C ASP A 209 16.32 -14.99 15.05
N LEU A 210 15.85 -15.87 14.15
CA LEU A 210 15.33 -15.45 12.85
C LEU A 210 14.11 -14.55 13.01
N LEU A 211 13.14 -14.95 13.84
CA LEU A 211 11.95 -14.15 14.08
C LEU A 211 12.31 -12.78 14.66
N ASP A 212 13.23 -12.73 15.61
CA ASP A 212 13.70 -11.47 16.21
C ASP A 212 14.43 -10.58 15.20
N LYS A 213 15.22 -11.16 14.28
CA LYS A 213 15.84 -10.40 13.17
C LYS A 213 14.79 -9.81 12.22
N VAL A 214 13.77 -10.59 11.85
CA VAL A 214 12.67 -10.10 11.01
C VAL A 214 11.91 -8.98 11.71
N MET A 215 11.59 -9.16 13.00
CA MET A 215 10.92 -8.16 13.83
C MET A 215 11.74 -6.87 13.93
N GLN A 216 13.05 -6.98 14.17
CA GLN A 216 13.94 -5.84 14.25
C GLN A 216 14.02 -5.11 12.91
N ALA A 217 14.19 -5.82 11.79
CA ALA A 217 14.22 -5.20 10.47
C ALA A 217 12.92 -4.42 10.19
N CYS A 218 11.77 -4.99 10.57
CA CYS A 218 10.45 -4.40 10.33
C CYS A 218 9.99 -3.41 11.40
N SER A 219 10.87 -2.97 12.30
CA SER A 219 10.55 -1.94 13.30
C SER A 219 10.24 -0.60 12.63
N LEU A 220 9.44 0.24 13.31
CA LEU A 220 9.07 1.55 12.80
C LEU A 220 10.31 2.43 12.55
N GLU A 221 11.29 2.34 13.44
CA GLU A 221 12.56 3.06 13.39
C GLU A 221 13.36 2.67 12.14
N ASN A 222 13.54 1.36 11.91
CA ASN A 222 14.30 0.88 10.76
C ASN A 222 13.57 1.16 9.44
N MET A 223 12.25 1.02 9.43
CA MET A 223 11.43 1.40 8.28
C MET A 223 11.51 2.88 7.95
N LYS A 224 11.54 3.78 8.95
CA LYS A 224 11.74 5.22 8.72
C LYS A 224 13.07 5.49 8.04
N VAL A 225 14.14 4.80 8.44
CA VAL A 225 15.46 4.93 7.83
C VAL A 225 15.47 4.38 6.40
N PHE A 226 14.88 3.20 6.18
CA PHE A 226 14.87 2.54 4.88
C PHE A 226 13.98 3.26 3.85
N LEU A 227 12.86 3.83 4.29
CA LEU A 227 11.87 4.50 3.44
C LEU A 227 11.94 6.04 3.54
N LYS A 228 13.10 6.59 3.92
CA LYS A 228 13.32 8.04 4.04
C LYS A 228 13.30 8.79 2.70
N ASP A 229 13.64 8.09 1.62
CA ASP A 229 13.77 8.67 0.29
C ASP A 229 12.39 9.08 -0.27
N LYS A 230 12.33 10.22 -0.97
CA LYS A 230 11.13 10.62 -1.69
C LYS A 230 10.85 9.66 -2.85
N PRO A 231 9.61 9.59 -3.38
CA PRO A 231 9.29 8.70 -4.51
C PRO A 231 10.26 8.83 -5.70
N GLN A 232 10.61 10.05 -6.08
CA GLN A 232 11.54 10.35 -7.18
C GLN A 232 12.95 9.80 -6.92
N ASP A 233 13.48 9.98 -5.71
CA ASP A 233 14.79 9.46 -5.31
C ASP A 233 14.81 7.93 -5.34
N ARG A 234 13.72 7.28 -4.90
CA ARG A 234 13.58 5.82 -4.94
C ARG A 234 13.58 5.31 -6.38
N VAL A 235 12.83 5.96 -7.26
CA VAL A 235 12.81 5.64 -8.70
C VAL A 235 14.23 5.75 -9.26
N LYS A 236 14.95 6.84 -9.00
CA LYS A 236 16.33 7.04 -9.45
C LYS A 236 17.26 5.91 -8.99
N LYS A 237 17.24 5.57 -7.69
CA LYS A 237 18.04 4.46 -7.13
C LYS A 237 17.68 3.10 -7.76
N THR A 238 16.41 2.91 -8.12
CA THR A 238 15.94 1.69 -8.78
C THR A 238 16.50 1.61 -10.21
N VAL A 239 16.51 2.73 -10.95
CA VAL A 239 17.09 2.82 -12.30
C VAL A 239 18.60 2.54 -12.28
N GLU A 240 19.31 3.15 -11.33
CA GLU A 240 20.75 2.94 -11.15
C GLU A 240 21.04 1.45 -10.88
N ARG A 241 20.26 0.81 -10.00
CA ARG A 241 20.41 -0.61 -9.71
C ARG A 241 20.08 -1.53 -10.90
N ALA A 242 19.05 -1.19 -11.68
CA ALA A 242 18.69 -1.95 -12.87
C ALA A 242 19.84 -1.93 -13.91
N LYS A 243 20.47 -0.77 -14.10
CA LYS A 243 21.65 -0.62 -14.96
C LYS A 243 22.84 -1.45 -14.48
N GLU A 244 23.16 -1.42 -13.19
CA GLU A 244 24.25 -2.23 -12.60
C GLU A 244 24.04 -3.73 -12.81
N THR A 245 22.79 -4.19 -12.73
CA THR A 245 22.45 -5.61 -12.80
C THR A 245 22.14 -6.10 -14.22
N SER A 246 22.33 -5.24 -15.23
CA SER A 246 21.96 -5.50 -16.64
C SER A 246 20.52 -5.97 -16.81
N GLN A 247 19.62 -5.57 -15.90
CA GLN A 247 18.20 -5.84 -16.02
C GLN A 247 17.60 -4.82 -16.99
N SER A 248 16.92 -5.32 -18.03
CA SER A 248 16.13 -4.46 -18.92
C SER A 248 14.92 -3.95 -18.15
N CYS A 249 15.09 -2.84 -17.46
CA CYS A 249 13.97 -2.08 -16.93
C CYS A 249 14.08 -0.67 -17.50
N ASP A 250 13.23 -0.31 -18.46
CA ASP A 250 13.19 1.02 -19.05
C ASP A 250 12.46 1.99 -18.10
N LEU A 251 13.06 2.19 -16.93
CA LEU A 251 12.64 3.18 -15.95
C LEU A 251 13.11 4.60 -16.33
N SER A 252 13.78 4.76 -17.48
CA SER A 252 14.31 6.06 -17.92
C SER A 252 13.22 7.09 -18.19
N LYS A 253 11.96 6.63 -18.32
CA LYS A 253 10.78 7.44 -18.64
C LYS A 253 9.95 7.86 -17.42
N THR A 254 10.30 7.46 -16.19
CA THR A 254 9.47 7.71 -15.00
C THR A 254 9.64 9.11 -14.36
N SER A 255 10.47 9.98 -14.92
CA SER A 255 10.64 11.36 -14.43
C SER A 255 9.44 12.24 -14.84
N PRO A 256 8.94 13.13 -13.97
CA PRO A 256 7.95 14.13 -14.36
C PRO A 256 8.48 15.03 -15.48
N GLU A 257 7.61 15.45 -16.40
CA GLU A 257 7.96 16.35 -17.51
C GLU A 257 8.28 17.77 -17.02
N GLU A 258 7.77 18.18 -15.85
CA GLU A 258 8.00 19.50 -15.25
C GLU A 258 8.24 19.41 -13.73
N GLU A 259 9.18 20.22 -13.23
CA GLU A 259 9.42 20.40 -11.78
C GLU A 259 8.35 21.33 -11.19
N VAL A 260 7.28 20.74 -10.66
CA VAL A 260 6.26 21.47 -9.90
C VAL A 260 6.58 21.38 -8.41
N GLU A 261 6.70 22.52 -7.74
CA GLU A 261 6.87 22.54 -6.28
C GLU A 261 5.60 22.03 -5.58
N MET A 262 5.78 21.05 -4.70
CA MET A 262 4.70 20.44 -3.91
C MET A 262 4.71 20.99 -2.48
N HIS A 263 3.58 20.86 -1.79
CA HIS A 263 3.50 21.10 -0.34
C HIS A 263 4.34 20.07 0.44
N GLU A 264 4.72 20.42 1.67
CA GLU A 264 5.43 19.49 2.55
C GLU A 264 4.48 18.38 3.04
N GLY A 265 4.81 17.13 2.70
CA GLY A 265 4.12 15.95 3.21
C GLY A 265 4.84 15.28 4.37
N ALA A 266 4.20 14.29 4.98
CA ALA A 266 4.75 13.57 6.14
C ALA A 266 5.65 12.36 5.78
N GLY A 267 6.08 12.23 4.52
CA GLY A 267 6.84 11.08 4.02
C GLY A 267 6.04 9.75 4.00
N PHE A 268 6.75 8.63 3.81
CA PHE A 268 6.12 7.30 3.75
C PHE A 268 5.76 6.73 5.14
N VAL A 269 6.55 7.05 6.17
CA VAL A 269 6.39 6.55 7.53
C VAL A 269 6.27 7.72 8.52
N ARG A 270 5.05 7.98 8.99
CA ARG A 270 4.70 9.12 9.85
C ARG A 270 4.70 8.76 11.34
N LYS A 271 3.55 8.32 11.87
CA LYS A 271 3.38 7.94 13.28
C LYS A 271 3.34 6.42 13.52
N GLY A 272 2.77 5.64 12.60
CA GLY A 272 2.68 4.18 12.76
C GLY A 272 1.79 3.72 13.92
N ILE A 273 0.71 4.48 14.20
CA ILE A 273 -0.21 4.26 15.32
C ILE A 273 -1.66 4.04 14.84
N VAL A 274 -2.48 3.51 15.73
CA VAL A 274 -3.94 3.39 15.63
C VAL A 274 -4.57 4.47 16.52
N GLY A 275 -5.63 5.12 16.04
CA GLY A 275 -6.41 6.13 16.77
C GLY A 275 -5.96 7.58 16.57
N ASP A 276 -5.12 7.88 15.58
CA ASP A 276 -4.67 9.26 15.32
C ASP A 276 -5.81 10.14 14.76
N TRP A 277 -6.85 9.52 14.21
CA TRP A 277 -8.06 10.22 13.76
C TRP A 277 -8.69 11.14 14.80
N LYS A 278 -8.54 10.83 16.09
CA LYS A 278 -9.04 11.65 17.21
C LYS A 278 -8.45 13.06 17.23
N ASN A 279 -7.28 13.25 16.61
CA ASN A 279 -6.60 14.54 16.52
C ASN A 279 -7.00 15.38 15.30
N TYR A 280 -7.87 14.86 14.42
CA TYR A 280 -8.20 15.48 13.13
C TYR A 280 -9.68 15.71 12.93
N PHE A 281 -10.51 14.73 13.31
CA PHE A 281 -11.93 14.79 13.02
C PHE A 281 -12.68 15.68 14.01
N THR A 282 -13.43 16.64 13.51
CA THR A 282 -14.45 17.36 14.29
C THR A 282 -15.71 16.49 14.46
N PRO A 283 -16.59 16.79 15.44
CA PRO A 283 -17.85 16.07 15.60
C PRO A 283 -18.73 16.03 14.34
N GLU A 284 -18.81 17.15 13.60
CA GLU A 284 -19.56 17.22 12.35
C GLU A 284 -18.96 16.32 11.26
N GLN A 285 -17.63 16.31 11.13
CA GLN A 285 -16.93 15.43 10.19
C GLN A 285 -17.12 13.95 10.54
N ILE A 286 -17.18 13.60 11.83
CA ILE A 286 -17.48 12.25 12.30
C ILE A 286 -18.87 11.82 11.82
N GLU A 287 -19.90 12.63 12.05
CA GLU A 287 -21.28 12.28 11.67
C GLU A 287 -21.43 12.13 10.15
N ARG A 288 -20.81 13.01 9.36
CA ARG A 288 -20.78 12.87 7.90
C ARG A 288 -20.07 11.57 7.47
N THR A 289 -18.97 11.23 8.11
CA THR A 289 -18.21 10.00 7.81
C THR A 289 -19.00 8.75 8.19
N LYS A 290 -19.72 8.76 9.33
CA LYS A 290 -20.63 7.67 9.72
C LYS A 290 -21.73 7.45 8.70
N ALA A 291 -22.36 8.52 8.23
CA ALA A 291 -23.41 8.42 7.20
C ALA A 291 -22.88 7.80 5.91
N TRP A 292 -21.67 8.20 5.49
CA TRP A 292 -20.99 7.60 4.34
C TRP A 292 -20.68 6.10 4.56
N ILE A 293 -20.08 5.74 5.71
CA ILE A 293 -19.78 4.35 6.07
C ILE A 293 -21.05 3.51 6.06
N ALA A 294 -22.12 3.95 6.75
CA ALA A 294 -23.38 3.22 6.84
C ALA A 294 -24.00 2.99 5.46
N LYS A 295 -23.95 4.00 4.58
CA LYS A 295 -24.42 3.88 3.19
C LYS A 295 -23.57 2.88 2.39
N LYS A 296 -22.25 2.98 2.45
CA LYS A 296 -21.35 2.16 1.62
C LYS A 296 -21.22 0.71 2.09
N THR A 297 -21.46 0.46 3.38
CA THR A 297 -21.37 -0.88 3.97
C THR A 297 -22.73 -1.52 4.20
N GLN A 298 -23.80 -0.94 3.64
CA GLN A 298 -25.14 -1.49 3.74
C GLN A 298 -25.16 -2.95 3.26
N GLY A 299 -25.61 -3.86 4.13
CA GLY A 299 -25.66 -5.30 3.83
C GLY A 299 -24.35 -6.06 4.06
N SER A 300 -23.31 -5.41 4.59
CA SER A 300 -22.02 -6.02 4.92
C SER A 300 -21.70 -5.87 6.40
N ASP A 301 -21.05 -6.87 6.99
CA ASP A 301 -20.50 -6.84 8.35
C ASP A 301 -19.04 -6.35 8.39
N VAL A 302 -18.50 -5.78 7.30
CA VAL A 302 -17.09 -5.37 7.18
C VAL A 302 -16.61 -4.47 8.33
N MET A 303 -17.48 -3.60 8.86
CA MET A 303 -17.09 -2.71 9.96
C MET A 303 -16.86 -3.45 11.29
N SER A 304 -17.31 -4.71 11.41
CA SER A 304 -17.01 -5.56 12.57
C SER A 304 -15.51 -5.87 12.72
N LEU A 305 -14.71 -5.71 11.65
CA LEU A 305 -13.25 -5.80 11.68
C LEU A 305 -12.62 -4.86 12.72
N TRP A 306 -13.29 -3.76 13.07
CA TRP A 306 -12.77 -2.72 13.95
C TRP A 306 -13.66 -2.44 15.16
N LYS A 307 -14.54 -3.38 15.52
CA LYS A 307 -15.46 -3.24 16.66
C LYS A 307 -14.74 -2.94 17.99
N ASP A 308 -13.52 -3.46 18.15
CA ASP A 308 -12.71 -3.33 19.36
C ASP A 308 -11.74 -2.14 19.30
N CYS A 309 -11.73 -1.38 18.20
CA CYS A 309 -10.82 -0.23 18.00
C CYS A 309 -11.35 1.09 18.58
N GLY A 310 -12.56 1.10 19.17
CA GLY A 310 -13.17 2.29 19.72
C GLY A 310 -13.41 3.38 18.66
N LEU A 311 -13.85 2.97 17.47
CA LEU A 311 -14.29 3.90 16.43
C LEU A 311 -15.57 4.64 16.87
N PRO A 312 -15.77 5.89 16.41
CA PRO A 312 -16.82 6.77 16.93
C PRO A 312 -18.23 6.37 16.47
#